data_AF-A0A932R1E0-F1
#
_entry.id   AF-A0A932R1E0-F1
#
_cell.length_a   1.000
_cell.length_b   1.000
_cell.length_c   1.000
_cell.angle_alpha   90.00
_cell.angle_beta   90.00
_cell.angle_gamma   90.00
#
_symmetry.space_group_name_H-M   'P 1'
#
loop_
_entity.id
_entity.type
_entity.pdbx_description
1 polymer ?
#
loop_
_entity_poly.entity_id
_entity_poly.type
_entity_poly.pdbx_seq_one_letter_code
_entity_poly.pdbx_strand_id
1 'polypeptide(L)'
;MTYNFLARFGLGVIFIANALTAFFAPTEFIELIKGSFVVNFLSMSPELFVGVVISLNDSIVGLLLISGLATRRVAIWAMIWLIGVIIVTGKSFGALEHLGLIFIALSLVFR
;
A
#
# COMPACT_ATOMS: atom_id res chain seq x y z
N MET A 1 20.79 -14.48 -0.68
CA MET A 1 19.44 -14.80 -1.21
C MET A 1 18.31 -14.58 -0.19
N THR A 2 18.51 -14.92 1.08
CA THR A 2 17.48 -14.91 2.14
C THR A 2 16.86 -13.54 2.44
N TYR A 3 17.67 -12.47 2.51
CA TYR A 3 17.18 -11.13 2.82
C TYR A 3 16.23 -10.54 1.76
N ASN A 4 16.47 -10.81 0.47
CA ASN A 4 15.60 -10.34 -0.61
C ASN A 4 14.25 -11.03 -0.58
N PHE A 5 14.23 -12.32 -0.27
CA PHE A 5 12.99 -13.05 -0.09
C PHE A 5 12.22 -12.52 1.12
N LEU A 6 12.87 -12.36 2.27
CA LEU A 6 12.21 -11.87 3.49
C LEU A 6 11.61 -10.47 3.33
N ALA A 7 12.35 -9.54 2.72
CA ALA A 7 11.86 -8.18 2.46
C ALA A 7 10.67 -8.16 1.51
N ARG A 8 10.74 -8.92 0.41
CA ARG A 8 9.63 -9.07 -0.54
C ARG A 8 8.40 -9.70 0.10
N PHE A 9 8.59 -10.79 0.83
CA PHE A 9 7.52 -11.52 1.46
C PHE A 9 6.85 -10.68 2.55
N GLY A 10 7.64 -10.06 3.44
CA GLY A 10 7.12 -9.19 4.50
C GLY A 10 6.33 -8.01 3.95
N LEU A 11 6.90 -7.27 2.98
CA LEU A 11 6.18 -6.16 2.35
C LEU A 11 4.93 -6.66 1.61
N GLY A 12 5.05 -7.78 0.87
CA GLY A 12 3.95 -8.35 0.11
C GLY A 12 2.78 -8.78 0.98
N VAL A 13 3.01 -9.43 2.12
CA VAL A 13 1.95 -9.82 3.06
C VAL A 13 1.20 -8.62 3.62
N ILE A 14 1.89 -7.50 3.86
CA ILE A 14 1.25 -6.27 4.35
C ILE A 14 0.31 -5.68 3.29
N PHE A 15 0.75 -5.64 2.04
CA PHE A 15 -0.12 -5.26 0.93
C PHE A 15 -1.32 -6.22 0.78
N ILE A 16 -1.12 -7.54 0.92
CA ILE A 16 -2.25 -8.48 0.91
C ILE A 16 -3.22 -8.23 2.08
N ALA A 17 -2.71 -7.97 3.29
CA ALA A 17 -3.53 -7.68 4.46
C ALA A 17 -4.37 -6.40 4.26
N ASN A 18 -3.76 -5.35 3.70
CA ASN A 18 -4.47 -4.12 3.34
C ASN A 18 -5.54 -4.37 2.28
N ALA A 19 -5.24 -5.17 1.27
CA ALA A 19 -6.21 -5.53 0.23
C ALA A 19 -7.41 -6.29 0.80
N LEU A 20 -7.17 -7.27 1.68
CA LEU A 20 -8.23 -8.01 2.35
C LEU A 20 -9.08 -7.09 3.23
N THR A 21 -8.46 -6.16 3.94
CA THR A 21 -9.16 -5.14 4.72
C THR A 21 -10.04 -4.26 3.82
N ALA A 22 -9.53 -3.84 2.66
CA ALA A 22 -10.28 -3.05 1.69
C ALA A 22 -11.45 -3.83 1.05
N PHE A 23 -11.37 -5.15 0.94
CA PHE A 23 -12.47 -5.98 0.43
C PHE A 23 -13.53 -6.29 1.50
N PHE A 24 -13.12 -6.64 2.71
CA PHE A 24 -14.00 -7.22 3.72
C PHE A 24 -14.41 -6.25 4.84
N ALA A 25 -13.61 -5.20 5.09
CA ALA A 25 -13.85 -4.19 6.10
C ALA A 25 -13.53 -2.77 5.57
N PRO A 26 -14.14 -2.33 4.46
CA PRO A 26 -13.76 -1.08 3.77
C PRO A 26 -14.10 0.19 4.57
N THR A 27 -14.99 0.11 5.56
CA THR A 27 -15.55 1.26 6.28
C THR A 27 -14.46 2.15 6.87
N GLU A 28 -13.42 1.55 7.47
CA GLU A 28 -12.30 2.29 8.06
C GLU A 28 -11.56 3.15 7.02
N PHE A 29 -11.26 2.57 5.85
CA PHE A 29 -10.62 3.31 4.75
C PHE A 29 -11.55 4.36 4.15
N ILE A 30 -12.84 4.06 4.02
CA ILE A 30 -13.82 5.00 3.48
C ILE A 30 -13.92 6.24 4.38
N GLU A 31 -14.03 6.06 5.69
CA GLU A 31 -14.08 7.16 6.67
C GLU A 31 -12.80 7.98 6.64
N LEU A 32 -11.65 7.32 6.54
CA LEU A 32 -10.34 7.97 6.44
C LEU A 32 -10.24 8.85 5.20
N ILE A 33 -10.68 8.34 4.04
CA ILE A 33 -10.68 9.11 2.79
C ILE A 33 -11.67 10.26 2.85
N LYS A 34 -12.88 10.04 3.35
CA LYS A 34 -13.90 11.09 3.53
C LYS A 34 -13.43 12.21 4.44
N GLY A 35 -12.64 11.90 5.46
CA GLY A 35 -12.02 12.88 6.37
C GLY A 35 -10.76 13.55 5.82
N SER A 36 -10.23 13.11 4.67
CA SER A 36 -9.00 13.62 4.08
C SER A 36 -9.26 14.67 3.00
N PHE A 37 -8.22 15.44 2.63
CA PHE A 37 -8.31 16.39 1.52
C PHE A 37 -8.43 15.69 0.14
N VAL A 38 -8.08 14.39 0.06
CA VAL A 38 -8.06 13.61 -1.18
C VAL A 38 -9.46 13.43 -1.75
N VAL A 39 -10.51 13.44 -0.93
CA VAL A 39 -11.90 13.34 -1.40
C VAL A 39 -12.24 14.39 -2.46
N ASN A 40 -11.65 15.59 -2.38
CA ASN A 40 -11.87 16.67 -3.34
C ASN A 40 -11.16 16.46 -4.68
N PHE A 41 -10.18 15.55 -4.73
CA PHE A 41 -9.40 15.21 -5.92
C PHE A 41 -9.84 13.89 -6.55
N LEU A 42 -10.65 13.09 -5.86
CA LEU A 42 -11.17 11.85 -6.42
C LEU A 42 -12.24 12.14 -7.46
N SER A 43 -12.06 11.62 -8.67
CA SER A 43 -13.09 11.63 -9.73
C SER A 43 -14.17 10.57 -9.52
N MET A 44 -14.13 9.82 -8.42
CA MET A 44 -15.04 8.72 -8.10
C MET A 44 -15.40 8.74 -6.61
N SER A 45 -16.45 8.00 -6.23
CA SER A 45 -16.85 7.93 -4.82
C SER A 45 -15.80 7.21 -3.96
N PRO A 46 -15.64 7.58 -2.68
CA PRO A 46 -14.72 6.91 -1.76
C PRO A 46 -14.94 5.39 -1.69
N GLU A 47 -16.19 4.93 -1.79
CA GLU A 47 -16.55 3.52 -1.77
C GLU A 47 -15.96 2.77 -2.97
N LEU A 48 -16.06 3.35 -4.17
CA LEU A 48 -15.46 2.76 -5.38
C LEU A 48 -13.94 2.83 -5.34
N PHE A 49 -13.39 3.93 -4.82
CA PHE A 49 -11.95 4.08 -4.71
C PHE A 49 -11.34 3.03 -3.76
N VAL A 50 -11.91 2.83 -2.57
CA VAL A 50 -11.45 1.80 -1.64
C VAL A 50 -11.69 0.40 -2.21
N GLY A 51 -12.93 0.13 -2.63
CA GLY A 51 -13.37 -1.20 -3.02
C GLY A 51 -12.76 -1.71 -4.32
N VAL A 52 -12.32 -0.82 -5.21
CA VAL A 52 -11.72 -1.18 -6.51
C VAL A 52 -10.26 -0.77 -6.58
N VAL A 53 -9.92 0.50 -6.33
CA VAL A 53 -8.57 0.99 -6.57
C VAL A 53 -7.61 0.47 -5.52
N ILE A 54 -7.92 0.66 -4.23
CA ILE A 54 -7.03 0.22 -3.14
C ILE A 54 -6.95 -1.30 -3.10
N SER A 55 -8.10 -1.97 -3.09
CA SER A 55 -8.16 -3.43 -2.98
C SER A 55 -7.40 -4.16 -4.10
N LEU A 56 -7.56 -3.74 -5.37
CA LEU A 56 -6.87 -4.35 -6.51
C LEU A 56 -5.40 -3.96 -6.54
N ASN A 57 -5.08 -2.69 -6.31
CA ASN A 57 -3.68 -2.24 -6.26
C ASN A 57 -2.89 -3.05 -5.24
N ASP A 58 -3.41 -3.14 -4.03
CA ASP A 58 -2.70 -3.76 -2.93
C ASP A 58 -2.60 -5.28 -3.12
N SER A 59 -3.64 -5.92 -3.69
CA SER A 59 -3.59 -7.33 -4.08
C SER A 59 -2.49 -7.60 -5.12
N ILE A 60 -2.45 -6.80 -6.19
CA ILE A 60 -1.50 -6.98 -7.29
C ILE A 60 -0.08 -6.75 -6.80
N VAL A 61 0.16 -5.65 -6.07
CA VAL A 61 1.48 -5.34 -5.51
C VAL A 61 1.95 -6.45 -4.57
N GLY A 62 1.07 -6.91 -3.68
CA GLY A 62 1.36 -7.99 -2.73
C GLY A 62 1.75 -9.29 -3.43
N LEU A 63 0.96 -9.73 -4.41
CA LEU A 63 1.22 -10.95 -5.18
C LEU A 63 2.50 -10.85 -6.02
N LEU A 64 2.76 -9.70 -6.65
CA LEU A 64 3.97 -9.49 -7.43
C LEU A 64 5.23 -9.48 -6.56
N LEU A 65 5.16 -8.89 -5.36
CA LEU A 65 6.26 -8.93 -4.39
C LEU A 65 6.54 -10.37 -3.93
N ILE A 66 5.50 -11.11 -3.51
CA ILE A 66 5.63 -12.50 -3.02
C ILE A 66 6.18 -13.43 -4.11
N SER A 67 5.65 -13.32 -5.34
CA SER A 67 6.14 -14.10 -6.50
C SER A 67 7.54 -13.70 -6.96
N GLY A 68 8.00 -12.51 -6.57
CA GLY A 68 9.30 -11.97 -6.98
C GLY A 68 9.34 -11.40 -8.39
N LEU A 69 8.20 -11.30 -9.08
CA LEU A 69 8.11 -10.76 -10.43
C LEU A 69 8.31 -9.24 -10.44
N ALA A 70 9.14 -8.77 -11.37
CA ALA A 70 9.43 -7.35 -11.57
C ALA A 70 9.77 -6.57 -10.27
N THR A 71 10.41 -7.25 -9.30
CA THR A 71 10.60 -6.81 -7.91
C THR A 71 10.98 -5.32 -7.79
N ARG A 72 11.96 -4.85 -8.58
CA ARG A 72 12.42 -3.45 -8.53
C ARG A 72 11.34 -2.45 -8.93
N ARG A 73 10.61 -2.71 -10.03
CA ARG A 73 9.53 -1.83 -10.51
C ARG A 73 8.36 -1.80 -9.54
N VAL A 74 8.01 -2.98 -9.01
CA VAL A 74 6.93 -3.13 -8.03
C VAL A 74 7.30 -2.43 -6.72
N ALA A 75 8.56 -2.51 -6.28
CA ALA A 75 9.04 -1.79 -5.10
C ALA A 75 9.03 -0.27 -5.27
N ILE A 76 9.41 0.24 -6.46
CA ILE A 76 9.27 1.68 -6.78
C ILE A 76 7.81 2.11 -6.68
N TRP A 77 6.90 1.35 -7.28
CA TRP A 77 5.47 1.64 -7.21
C TRP A 77 4.93 1.58 -5.77
N ALA A 78 5.31 0.54 -5.01
CA ALA A 78 4.94 0.40 -3.61
C ALA A 78 5.39 1.60 -2.77
N MET A 79 6.59 2.14 -3.00
CA MET A 79 7.04 3.37 -2.32
C MET A 79 6.16 4.58 -2.68
N ILE A 80 5.89 4.80 -3.97
CA ILE A 80 5.04 5.92 -4.42
C ILE A 80 3.65 5.82 -3.79
N TRP A 81 3.08 4.61 -3.79
CA TRP A 81 1.78 4.33 -3.20
C TRP A 81 1.76 4.60 -1.70
N LEU A 82 2.74 4.07 -0.95
CA LEU A 82 2.87 4.28 0.50
C LEU A 82 3.06 5.75 0.85
N ILE A 83 3.81 6.52 0.06
CA ILE A 83 3.94 7.98 0.24
C ILE A 83 2.55 8.64 0.09
N GLY A 84 1.78 8.25 -0.93
CA GLY A 84 0.40 8.68 -1.10
C GLY A 84 -0.44 8.40 0.14
N VAL A 85 -0.40 7.17 0.64
CA VAL A 85 -1.12 6.75 1.86
C VAL A 85 -0.71 7.62 3.05
N ILE A 86 0.60 7.83 3.30
CA ILE A 86 1.07 8.68 4.40
C ILE A 86 0.49 10.09 4.32
N ILE A 87 0.49 10.68 3.12
CA ILE A 87 -0.04 12.02 2.87
C ILE A 87 -1.55 12.07 3.18
N VAL A 88 -2.31 11.07 2.76
CA VAL A 88 -3.77 10.99 3.04
C VAL A 88 -4.03 10.84 4.53
N THR A 89 -3.26 9.99 5.20
CA THR A 89 -3.45 9.62 6.61
C THR A 89 -3.00 10.73 7.58
N GLY A 90 -2.04 11.56 7.16
CA GLY A 90 -1.78 12.93 7.62
C GLY A 90 -1.33 13.19 9.07
N LYS A 91 -1.72 12.40 10.09
CA LYS A 91 -1.52 12.82 11.51
C LYS A 91 -1.33 11.70 12.56
N SER A 92 -1.17 10.44 12.18
CA SER A 92 -1.10 9.32 13.14
C SER A 92 0.34 8.80 13.37
N PHE A 93 0.59 8.19 14.55
CA PHE A 93 1.74 7.31 14.80
C PHE A 93 1.92 6.23 13.72
N GLY A 94 0.88 5.91 12.94
CA GLY A 94 0.95 5.06 11.75
C GLY A 94 1.93 5.57 10.67
N ALA A 95 2.33 6.84 10.67
CA ALA A 95 3.36 7.33 9.76
C ALA A 95 4.72 6.63 9.96
N LEU A 96 5.07 6.24 11.20
CA LEU A 96 6.30 5.48 11.48
C LEU A 96 6.26 4.07 10.90
N GLU A 97 5.11 3.41 10.97
CA GLU A 97 4.91 2.09 10.37
C GLU A 97 5.10 2.17 8.86
N HIS A 98 4.44 3.13 8.20
CA HIS A 98 4.56 3.34 6.76
C HIS A 98 5.97 3.76 6.33
N LEU A 99 6.71 4.50 7.16
CA LEU A 99 8.14 4.78 6.93
C LEU A 99 8.99 3.50 6.96
N GLY A 100 8.71 2.60 7.91
CA GLY A 100 9.33 1.27 7.95
C GLY A 100 9.10 0.49 6.65
N LEU A 101 7.86 0.52 6.13
CA LEU A 101 7.52 -0.10 4.85
C LEU A 101 8.26 0.54 3.66
N ILE A 102 8.40 1.86 3.67
CA ILE A 102 9.20 2.58 2.66
C ILE A 102 10.66 2.14 2.70
N PHE A 103 11.27 2.00 3.88
CA PHE A 103 12.66 1.50 3.97
C PHE A 103 12.82 0.07 3.47
N ILE A 104 11.85 -0.81 3.75
CA ILE A 104 11.83 -2.18 3.21
C ILE A 104 11.74 -2.13 1.68
N ALA A 105 10.83 -1.33 1.12
CA ALA A 105 10.68 -1.17 -0.32
C ALA A 105 11.96 -0.58 -0.96
N LEU A 106 12.58 0.41 -0.33
CA LEU A 106 13.82 1.04 -0.78
C LEU A 106 14.98 0.02 -0.86
N SER A 107 15.06 -0.90 0.11
CA SER A 107 16.06 -1.97 0.10
C SER A 107 15.94 -2.91 -1.11
N LEU A 108 14.74 -3.02 -1.69
CA LEU A 108 14.45 -3.80 -2.90
C LEU A 108 14.71 -3.02 -4.19
N VAL A 109 14.79 -1.68 -4.13
CA VAL A 109 15.07 -0.84 -5.31
C VAL A 109 16.55 -0.77 -5.65
N PHE A 110 17.41 -0.81 -4.64
CA PHE A 110 18.86 -0.70 -4.77
C PHE A 110 19.60 -2.05 -4.86
N ARG A 111 18.86 -3.15 -5.04
CA ARG A 111 19.40 -4.50 -5.29
C ARG A 111 19.11 -4.95 -6.71
#